data_AF-A0A968X223-F1
#
_entry.id   AF-A0A968X223-F1
#
_cell.length_a   1.000
_cell.length_b   1.000
_cell.length_c   1.000
_cell.angle_alpha   90.00
_cell.angle_beta   90.00
_cell.angle_gamma   90.00
#
_symmetry.space_group_name_H-M   'P 1'
#
loop_
_entity.id
_entity.type
_entity.pdbx_description
1 polymer ?
#
loop_
_entity_poly.entity_id
_entity_poly.type
_entity_poly.pdbx_seq_one_letter_code
_entity_poly.pdbx_strand_id
1 'polypeptide(L)'
;MGPGYVEIGIGANLAVHDDAPLHGAEGDVRRQARAALNAFFHPLTGGPDSTGWPFGQTVHASEIYAVLEKVTSVNYVEDVQLVSSPERLLKQGDEVIGIKLDAHELVKLLPASDAAKLVAYDAYGQTYAEALGAT
;
A
#
# COMPACT_ATOMS: atom_id res chain seq x y z
N MET A 1 11.39 22.03 -17.75
CA MET A 1 11.70 21.18 -16.58
C MET A 1 10.57 20.18 -16.45
N GLY A 2 10.88 18.89 -16.27
CA GLY A 2 9.85 17.85 -16.09
C GLY A 2 9.20 17.94 -14.69
N PRO A 3 8.17 17.11 -14.44
CA PRO A 3 7.52 17.08 -13.13
C PRO A 3 8.48 16.58 -12.04
N GLY A 4 8.30 17.07 -10.81
CA GLY A 4 8.94 16.50 -9.62
C GLY A 4 8.26 15.18 -9.25
N TYR A 5 8.99 14.26 -8.63
CA TYR A 5 8.42 12.99 -8.14
C TYR A 5 8.64 12.86 -6.64
N VAL A 6 7.58 12.54 -5.93
CA VAL A 6 7.62 12.21 -4.50
C VAL A 6 7.54 10.71 -4.36
N GLU A 7 8.61 10.13 -3.82
CA GLU A 7 8.68 8.71 -3.55
C GLU A 7 7.92 8.38 -2.26
N ILE A 8 7.03 7.39 -2.35
CA ILE A 8 6.22 6.93 -1.22
C ILE A 8 6.35 5.42 -1.04
N GLY A 9 6.40 4.98 0.21
CA GLY A 9 6.28 3.59 0.63
C GLY A 9 4.95 3.36 1.34
N ILE A 10 4.38 2.16 1.14
CA ILE A 10 3.15 1.72 1.79
C ILE A 10 3.39 0.39 2.49
N GLY A 11 3.22 0.40 3.81
CA GLY A 11 3.10 -0.79 4.64
C GLY A 11 1.64 -1.00 5.07
N ALA A 12 1.25 -2.25 5.29
CA ALA A 12 -0.05 -2.61 5.84
C ALA A 12 -0.04 -4.08 6.29
N ASN A 13 -0.90 -4.40 7.25
CA ASN A 13 -1.21 -5.77 7.59
C ASN A 13 -2.54 -6.18 6.95
N LEU A 14 -2.56 -7.36 6.34
CA LEU A 14 -3.65 -7.89 5.54
C LEU A 14 -4.13 -9.18 6.17
N ALA A 15 -5.31 -9.16 6.78
CA ALA A 15 -5.97 -10.37 7.23
C ALA A 15 -6.58 -11.09 6.01
N VAL A 16 -6.30 -12.37 5.86
CA VAL A 16 -6.84 -13.19 4.76
C VAL A 16 -8.15 -13.87 5.20
N HIS A 17 -9.07 -14.10 4.26
CA HIS A 17 -10.27 -14.89 4.54
C HIS A 17 -9.94 -16.34 4.95
N ASP A 18 -10.66 -16.87 5.95
CA ASP A 18 -10.54 -18.25 6.44
C ASP A 18 -10.82 -19.32 5.37
N ASP A 19 -11.57 -18.94 4.33
CA ASP A 19 -11.92 -19.81 3.21
C ASP A 19 -10.77 -19.98 2.21
N ALA A 20 -9.66 -19.24 2.39
CA ALA A 20 -8.51 -19.32 1.51
C ALA A 20 -7.74 -20.63 1.77
N PRO A 21 -7.29 -21.33 0.71
CA PRO A 21 -6.56 -22.59 0.88
C PRO A 21 -5.32 -22.41 1.77
N LEU A 22 -5.15 -23.32 2.73
CA LEU A 22 -4.15 -23.29 3.81
C LEU A 22 -2.67 -23.19 3.39
N HIS A 23 -2.33 -23.14 2.09
CA HIS A 23 -0.96 -22.95 1.61
C HIS A 23 -0.91 -22.10 0.33
N GLY A 24 -0.20 -20.96 0.38
CA GLY A 24 0.11 -20.12 -0.79
C GLY A 24 -0.82 -18.92 -0.98
N ALA A 25 -1.95 -18.88 -0.26
CA ALA A 25 -2.92 -17.79 -0.32
C ALA A 25 -2.32 -16.42 0.09
N GLU A 26 -1.35 -16.39 1.00
CA GLU A 26 -0.74 -15.16 1.50
C GLU A 26 0.19 -14.54 0.46
N GLY A 27 0.96 -15.38 -0.23
CA GLY A 27 1.76 -14.96 -1.38
C GLY A 27 0.87 -14.38 -2.46
N ASP A 28 -0.30 -14.96 -2.67
CA ASP A 28 -1.29 -14.50 -3.64
C ASP A 28 -1.94 -13.18 -3.20
N VAL A 29 -2.29 -13.03 -1.92
CA VAL A 29 -2.85 -11.79 -1.34
C VAL A 29 -1.85 -10.64 -1.46
N ARG A 30 -0.59 -10.84 -1.06
CA ARG A 30 0.44 -9.79 -1.16
C ARG A 30 0.67 -9.36 -2.61
N ARG A 31 0.66 -10.31 -3.55
CA ARG A 31 0.79 -9.99 -4.99
C ARG A 31 -0.42 -9.21 -5.51
N GLN A 32 -1.64 -9.61 -5.14
CA GLN A 32 -2.86 -8.89 -5.52
C GLN A 32 -2.92 -7.49 -4.91
N ALA A 33 -2.58 -7.34 -3.63
CA ALA A 33 -2.49 -6.05 -2.95
C ALA A 33 -1.45 -5.14 -3.61
N ARG A 34 -0.26 -5.66 -3.94
CA ARG A 34 0.75 -4.92 -4.68
C ARG A 34 0.26 -4.49 -6.05
N ALA A 35 -0.45 -5.36 -6.77
CA ALA A 35 -1.03 -5.04 -8.07
C ALA A 35 -2.10 -3.94 -7.96
N ALA A 36 -2.97 -4.00 -6.94
CA ALA A 36 -3.98 -2.98 -6.67
C ALA A 36 -3.34 -1.61 -6.36
N LEU A 37 -2.32 -1.58 -5.50
CA LEU A 37 -1.57 -0.36 -5.21
C LEU A 37 -0.85 0.18 -6.46
N ASN A 38 -0.20 -0.67 -7.25
CA ASN A 38 0.46 -0.26 -8.48
C ASN A 38 -0.55 0.34 -9.49
N ALA A 39 -1.74 -0.26 -9.61
CA ALA A 39 -2.80 0.25 -10.47
C ALA A 39 -3.33 1.59 -9.94
N PHE A 40 -3.56 1.69 -8.64
CA PHE A 40 -4.01 2.93 -8.01
C PHE A 40 -2.99 4.05 -8.16
N PHE A 41 -1.69 3.78 -8.00
CA PHE A 41 -0.60 4.75 -8.17
C PHE A 41 -0.12 4.93 -9.60
N HIS A 42 -0.82 4.34 -10.58
CA HIS A 42 -0.43 4.51 -11.97
C HIS A 42 -0.65 5.96 -12.43
N PRO A 43 0.36 6.63 -13.01
CA PRO A 43 0.30 8.07 -13.27
C PRO A 43 -0.77 8.45 -14.30
N LEU A 44 -1.14 7.55 -15.21
CA LEU A 44 -2.06 7.83 -16.32
C LEU A 44 -3.43 7.17 -16.20
N THR A 45 -3.57 6.18 -15.32
CA THR A 45 -4.81 5.37 -15.23
C THR A 45 -5.26 5.13 -13.80
N GLY A 46 -4.43 5.48 -12.83
CA GLY A 46 -4.76 5.39 -11.41
C GLY A 46 -5.40 6.68 -10.91
N GLY A 47 -5.12 7.01 -9.66
CA GLY A 47 -5.67 8.16 -8.97
C GLY A 47 -7.09 7.93 -8.44
N PRO A 48 -7.60 8.84 -7.61
CA PRO A 48 -8.94 8.74 -7.02
C PRO A 48 -10.06 8.63 -8.06
N ASP A 49 -9.91 9.33 -9.19
CA ASP A 49 -10.89 9.36 -10.29
C ASP A 49 -10.62 8.34 -11.40
N SER A 50 -9.58 7.49 -11.26
CA SER A 50 -9.17 6.51 -12.28
C SER A 50 -8.81 7.12 -13.66
N THR A 51 -8.41 8.39 -13.69
CA THR A 51 -7.99 9.12 -14.90
C THR A 51 -6.51 9.51 -14.89
N GLY A 52 -5.73 8.91 -13.99
CA GLY A 52 -4.36 9.29 -13.69
C GLY A 52 -4.25 10.06 -12.37
N TRP A 53 -3.04 10.08 -11.80
CA TRP A 53 -2.79 10.79 -10.56
C TRP A 53 -2.69 12.30 -10.79
N PRO A 54 -3.49 13.12 -10.09
CA PRO A 54 -3.39 14.56 -10.23
C PRO A 54 -2.10 15.09 -9.61
N PHE A 55 -1.56 16.14 -10.22
CA PHE A 55 -0.42 16.88 -9.69
C PHE A 55 -0.76 17.52 -8.33
N GLY A 56 0.16 17.42 -7.38
CA GLY A 56 -0.01 17.98 -6.03
C GLY A 56 -1.12 17.34 -5.20
N GLN A 57 -1.71 16.24 -5.66
CA GLN A 57 -2.73 15.54 -4.91
C GLN A 57 -2.09 14.85 -3.70
N THR A 58 -2.52 15.24 -2.50
CA THR A 58 -2.17 14.57 -1.25
C THR A 58 -2.63 13.12 -1.28
N VAL A 59 -1.76 12.22 -0.81
CA VAL A 59 -2.09 10.81 -0.59
C VAL A 59 -2.55 10.64 0.85
N HIS A 60 -3.71 10.02 1.06
CA HIS A 60 -4.28 9.76 2.37
C HIS A 60 -4.23 8.28 2.75
N ALA A 61 -4.03 7.98 4.03
CA ALA A 61 -4.04 6.61 4.52
C ALA A 61 -5.39 5.91 4.25
N SER A 62 -6.51 6.66 4.34
CA SER A 62 -7.86 6.17 4.03
C SER A 62 -8.03 5.69 2.58
N GLU A 63 -7.33 6.29 1.62
CA GLU A 63 -7.33 5.84 0.23
C GLU A 63 -6.65 4.48 0.12
N ILE A 64 -5.58 4.26 0.88
CA ILE A 64 -4.86 3.00 0.90
C ILE A 64 -5.72 1.90 1.51
N TYR A 65 -6.40 2.18 2.63
CA TYR A 65 -7.41 1.27 3.19
C TYR A 65 -8.44 0.90 2.11
N ALA A 66 -9.06 1.88 1.47
CA ALA A 66 -10.09 1.66 0.46
C ALA A 66 -9.58 0.89 -0.78
N VAL A 67 -8.31 1.00 -1.13
CA VAL A 67 -7.70 0.23 -2.24
C VAL A 67 -7.42 -1.21 -1.83
N LEU A 68 -6.87 -1.42 -0.63
CA LEU A 68 -6.51 -2.74 -0.13
C LEU A 68 -7.73 -3.58 0.26
N GLU A 69 -8.77 -2.97 0.81
CA GLU A 69 -10.04 -3.63 1.15
C GLU A 69 -10.81 -4.12 -0.08
N LYS A 70 -10.53 -3.57 -1.28
CA LYS A 70 -11.13 -4.06 -2.54
C LYS A 70 -10.47 -5.34 -3.07
N VAL A 71 -9.35 -5.76 -2.48
CA VAL A 71 -8.69 -7.01 -2.86
C VAL A 71 -9.51 -8.18 -2.33
N THR A 72 -10.04 -9.01 -3.22
CA THR A 72 -10.99 -10.07 -2.87
C THR A 72 -10.49 -11.06 -1.80
N SER A 73 -9.18 -11.30 -1.76
CA SER A 73 -8.60 -12.22 -0.77
C SER A 73 -8.35 -11.57 0.60
N VAL A 74 -8.52 -10.26 0.74
CA VAL A 74 -8.36 -9.50 1.99
C VAL A 74 -9.70 -9.44 2.72
N ASN A 75 -9.71 -9.94 3.96
CA ASN A 75 -10.87 -9.87 4.86
C ASN A 75 -10.95 -8.49 5.53
N TYR A 76 -9.84 -8.00 6.06
CA TYR A 76 -9.73 -6.64 6.59
C TYR A 76 -8.26 -6.16 6.56
N VAL A 77 -8.10 -4.84 6.60
CA VAL A 77 -6.80 -4.16 6.52
C VAL A 77 -6.52 -3.47 7.85
N GLU A 78 -5.29 -3.55 8.34
CA GLU A 78 -4.85 -2.90 9.56
C GLU A 78 -3.49 -2.22 9.37
N ASP A 79 -3.19 -1.28 10.26
CA ASP A 79 -1.86 -0.68 10.42
C ASP A 79 -1.28 -0.19 9.09
N VAL A 80 -2.08 0.55 8.33
CA VAL A 80 -1.59 1.22 7.12
C VAL A 80 -0.55 2.26 7.52
N GLN A 81 0.65 2.08 6.99
CA GLN A 81 1.79 2.94 7.24
C GLN A 81 2.21 3.63 5.95
N LEU A 82 2.31 4.96 6.03
CA LEU A 82 2.78 5.82 4.95
C LEU A 82 4.23 6.24 5.22
N VAL A 83 5.10 5.96 4.26
CA VAL A 83 6.53 6.27 4.33
C VAL A 83 6.90 7.28 3.26
N SER A 84 7.50 8.40 3.65
CA SER A 84 8.10 9.38 2.74
C SER A 84 9.06 10.27 3.56
N SER A 85 9.57 11.35 2.98
CA SER A 85 10.37 12.32 3.72
C SER A 85 9.58 12.92 4.90
N PRO A 86 10.16 13.06 6.11
CA PRO A 86 9.44 13.47 7.31
C PRO A 86 8.68 14.80 7.16
N GLU A 87 9.23 15.75 6.41
CA GLU A 87 8.64 17.06 6.16
C GLU A 87 7.37 17.01 5.30
N ARG A 88 7.08 15.87 4.66
CA ARG A 88 5.90 15.61 3.83
C ARG A 88 4.79 14.88 4.57
N LEU A 89 5.08 14.31 5.74
CA LEU A 89 4.11 13.54 6.50
C LEU A 89 3.08 14.47 7.14
N LEU A 90 1.81 14.24 6.83
CA LEU A 90 0.68 14.85 7.52
C LEU A 90 0.33 13.97 8.72
N LYS A 91 0.26 14.58 9.90
CA LYS A 91 -0.01 13.88 11.15
C LYS A 91 -1.24 14.43 11.86
N GLN A 92 -1.95 13.54 12.55
CA GLN A 92 -2.99 13.87 13.52
C GLN A 92 -2.62 13.22 14.85
N GLY A 93 -2.17 14.02 15.81
CA GLY A 93 -1.47 13.48 16.98
C GLY A 93 -0.18 12.77 16.54
N ASP A 94 0.01 11.53 16.97
CA ASP A 94 1.17 10.70 16.60
C ASP A 94 0.96 9.87 15.32
N GLU A 95 -0.26 9.83 14.80
CA GLU A 95 -0.62 9.04 13.62
C GLU A 95 -0.30 9.79 12.31
N VAL A 96 0.27 9.08 11.34
CA VAL A 96 0.49 9.59 9.98
C VAL A 96 -0.77 9.33 9.15
N ILE A 97 -1.45 10.40 8.75
CA ILE A 97 -2.73 10.33 8.02
C ILE A 97 -2.59 10.61 6.52
N GLY A 98 -1.43 11.09 6.08
CA GLY A 98 -1.20 11.39 4.67
C GLY A 98 0.22 11.84 4.32
N ILE A 99 0.47 12.03 3.03
CA ILE A 99 1.70 12.55 2.44
C ILE A 99 1.31 13.74 1.56
N LYS A 100 1.82 14.93 1.86
CA LYS A 100 1.60 16.11 1.02
C LYS A 100 2.51 16.10 -0.21
N LEU A 101 1.96 16.60 -1.32
CA LEU A 101 2.65 16.84 -2.57
C LEU A 101 2.47 18.31 -2.96
N ASP A 102 3.50 18.91 -3.54
CA ASP A 102 3.43 20.26 -4.08
C ASP A 102 2.79 20.25 -5.48
N ALA A 103 2.25 21.39 -5.92
CA ALA A 103 1.44 21.51 -7.14
C ALA A 103 2.13 21.05 -8.45
N HIS A 104 3.45 20.85 -8.45
CA HIS A 104 4.23 20.43 -9.62
C HIS A 104 4.80 19.00 -9.48
N GLU A 105 4.36 18.28 -8.44
CA GLU A 105 4.85 16.95 -8.09
C GLU A 105 3.81 15.86 -8.41
N LEU A 106 4.32 14.70 -8.80
CA LEU A 106 3.55 13.46 -8.91
C LEU A 106 4.00 12.47 -7.86
N VAL A 107 3.04 11.65 -7.42
CA VAL A 107 3.32 10.50 -6.57
C VAL A 107 4.02 9.40 -7.37
N LYS A 108 5.01 8.77 -6.74
CA LYS A 108 5.69 7.58 -7.26
C LYS A 108 5.75 6.53 -6.16
N LEU A 109 5.01 5.45 -6.35
CA LEU A 109 5.08 4.31 -5.45
C LEU A 109 6.45 3.63 -5.58
N LEU A 110 7.14 3.47 -4.46
CA LEU A 110 8.36 2.68 -4.39
C LEU A 110 8.02 1.19 -4.41
N PRO A 111 8.91 0.35 -4.99
CA PRO A 111 8.80 -1.09 -4.83
C PRO A 111 8.83 -1.47 -3.34
N ALA A 112 8.34 -2.67 -3.03
CA ALA A 112 8.39 -3.22 -1.69
C ALA A 112 9.81 -3.08 -1.12
N SER A 113 9.93 -2.32 -0.04
CA SER A 113 11.19 -2.10 0.68
C SER A 113 11.05 -2.58 2.11
N ASP A 114 12.16 -2.73 2.83
CA ASP A 114 12.10 -3.18 4.22
C ASP A 114 11.29 -2.24 5.14
N ALA A 115 11.22 -0.95 4.78
CA ALA A 115 10.47 0.06 5.52
C ALA A 115 8.96 0.07 5.21
N ALA A 116 8.52 -0.59 4.14
CA ALA A 116 7.15 -0.55 3.63
C ALA A 116 6.71 -1.95 3.18
N LYS A 117 6.37 -2.79 4.17
CA LYS A 117 6.02 -4.20 3.97
C LYS A 117 4.51 -4.40 4.01
N LEU A 118 4.02 -5.16 3.04
CA LEU A 118 2.69 -5.76 3.12
C LEU A 118 2.86 -7.10 3.83
N VAL A 119 2.29 -7.21 5.02
CA VAL A 119 2.28 -8.45 5.80
C VAL A 119 0.90 -9.08 5.63
N ALA A 120 0.86 -10.38 5.36
CA ALA A 120 -0.40 -11.12 5.30
C ALA A 120 -0.41 -12.16 6.41
N TYR A 121 -1.54 -12.30 7.10
CA TYR A 121 -1.73 -13.21 8.21
C TYR A 121 -3.12 -13.86 8.16
N ASP A 122 -3.25 -15.06 8.75
CA ASP A 122 -4.51 -15.78 8.88
C ASP A 122 -5.27 -15.43 10.17
N ALA A 123 -6.48 -15.98 10.39
CA ALA A 123 -7.25 -15.72 11.62
C ALA A 123 -6.57 -16.15 12.93
N TYR A 124 -5.48 -16.91 12.87
CA TYR A 124 -4.68 -17.29 14.04
C TYR A 124 -3.52 -16.33 14.29
N GLY A 125 -3.36 -15.28 13.46
CA GLY A 125 -2.27 -14.32 13.53
C GLY A 125 -0.93 -14.90 13.07
N GLN A 126 -0.93 -16.06 12.41
CA GLN A 126 0.31 -16.64 11.90
C GLN A 126 0.74 -15.89 10.64
N THR A 127 1.95 -15.35 10.69
CA THR A 127 2.62 -14.73 9.54
C THR A 127 3.55 -15.76 8.90
N TYR A 128 3.25 -16.13 7.66
CA TYR A 128 4.14 -16.99 6.89
C TYR A 128 5.13 -16.11 6.14
N ALA A 129 6.29 -15.87 6.75
CA ALA A 129 7.48 -15.45 6.02
C ALA A 129 7.77 -16.53 4.98
N GLU A 130 8.05 -16.12 3.74
CA GLU A 130 8.43 -17.04 2.65
C GLU A 130 9.32 -18.13 3.22
N ALA A 131 8.84 -19.37 3.20
CA ALA A 131 9.62 -20.51 3.63
C ALA A 131 10.89 -20.52 2.78
N LEU A 132 11.98 -19.98 3.33
CA LEU A 132 13.30 -20.13 2.77
C LEU A 132 13.53 -21.63 2.67
N GLY A 133 13.68 -22.08 1.41
CA GLY A 133 13.83 -23.47 1.07
C GLY A 133 14.83 -24.15 2.00
N ALA A 134 14.33 -25.10 2.78
CA ALA A 134 15.16 -26.15 3.29
C ALA A 134 15.77 -26.87 2.08
N THR A 135 17.09 -26.78 1.96
CA THR A 135 17.91 -27.79 1.28
C THR A 135 19.08 -28.14 2.17
#